data_AF-A0A954JZ87-F1
#
_entry.id   AF-A0A954JZ87-F1
#
_cell.length_a   1.000
_cell.length_b   1.000
_cell.length_c   1.000
_cell.angle_alpha   90.00
_cell.angle_beta   90.00
_cell.angle_gamma   90.00
#
_symmetry.space_group_name_H-M   'P 1'
#
loop_
_entity.id
_entity.type
_entity.pdbx_description
1 polymer ?
#
loop_
_entity_poly.entity_id
_entity_poly.type
_entity_poly.pdbx_seq_one_letter_code
_entity_poly.pdbx_strand_id
1 'polypeptide(L)'
;MWPEGEQTQDLLKGVENGDPAAMNQLMDRHREAVRRMVQMRLDHAVSRRVDASDVVQDVLLEASQRLAEYIRSPSMPFHLWLR
;
A
#
# COMPACT_ATOMS: atom_id res chain seq x y z
N MET A 1 0.38 -7.97 -10.43
CA MET A 1 1.65 -7.31 -10.76
C MET A 1 1.65 -5.99 -10.03
N TRP A 2 2.74 -5.62 -9.37
CA TRP A 2 2.80 -4.40 -8.57
C TRP A 2 2.82 -3.17 -9.50
N PRO A 3 2.10 -2.08 -9.15
CA PRO A 3 2.01 -0.91 -9.99
C PRO A 3 3.23 0.02 -9.75
N GLU A 4 4.38 -0.40 -10.24
CA GLU A 4 5.66 0.32 -10.13
C GLU A 4 5.85 1.36 -11.25
N GLY A 5 6.90 2.18 -11.16
CA GLY A 5 7.33 3.13 -12.21
C GLY A 5 7.37 4.61 -11.80
N GLU A 6 7.62 5.48 -12.78
CA GLU A 6 7.75 6.95 -12.64
C GLU A 6 6.55 7.56 -11.91
N GLN A 7 5.34 7.12 -12.23
CA GLN A 7 4.11 7.59 -11.59
C GLN A 7 4.06 7.30 -10.09
N THR A 8 4.64 6.19 -9.61
CA THR A 8 4.73 5.90 -8.17
C THR A 8 5.74 6.81 -7.49
N GLN A 9 6.83 7.16 -8.18
CA GLN A 9 7.82 8.12 -7.67
C GLN A 9 7.25 9.54 -7.59
N ASP A 10 6.47 9.96 -8.59
CA ASP A 10 5.83 11.28 -8.59
C ASP A 10 4.80 11.41 -7.46
N LEU A 11 4.03 10.36 -7.21
CA LEU A 11 3.11 10.32 -6.07
C LEU A 11 3.86 10.36 -4.74
N LEU A 12 4.98 9.64 -4.60
CA LEU A 12 5.81 9.70 -3.40
C LEU A 12 6.36 11.12 -3.14
N LYS A 13 6.82 11.83 -4.19
CA LYS A 13 7.23 13.23 -4.09
C LYS A 13 6.06 14.14 -3.71
N GLY A 14 4.87 13.90 -4.27
CA GLY A 14 3.66 14.64 -3.88
C GLY A 14 3.36 14.49 -2.38
N VAL A 15 3.45 13.26 -1.86
CA VAL A 15 3.28 12.99 -0.43
C VAL A 15 4.37 13.68 0.42
N GLU A 16 5.61 13.67 -0.04
CA GLU A 16 6.71 14.39 0.62
C GLU A 16 6.43 15.90 0.75
N ASN A 17 5.82 16.48 -0.29
CA ASN A 17 5.40 17.89 -0.30
C ASN A 17 4.11 18.16 0.49
N GLY A 18 3.55 17.14 1.14
CA GLY A 18 2.33 17.26 1.95
C GLY A 18 1.03 17.24 1.15
N ASP A 19 1.03 16.76 -0.11
CA ASP A 19 -0.17 16.62 -0.92
C ASP A 19 -1.03 15.42 -0.47
N PRO A 20 -2.21 15.65 0.13
CA PRO A 20 -3.09 14.57 0.55
C PRO A 20 -3.71 13.81 -0.63
N ALA A 21 -3.82 14.44 -1.80
CA ALA A 21 -4.34 13.79 -3.00
C ALA A 21 -3.33 12.76 -3.53
N ALA A 22 -2.03 13.08 -3.50
CA ALA A 22 -0.96 12.15 -3.87
C ALA A 22 -0.94 10.91 -2.97
N MET A 23 -1.19 11.09 -1.67
CA MET A 23 -1.33 9.99 -0.69
C MET A 23 -2.46 9.04 -1.09
N ASN A 24 -3.66 9.57 -1.31
CA ASN A 24 -4.82 8.77 -1.68
C ASN A 24 -4.62 8.04 -3.01
N GLN A 25 -4.08 8.72 -4.01
CA GLN A 25 -3.77 8.12 -5.32
C GLN A 25 -2.71 7.01 -5.20
N LEU A 26 -1.70 7.19 -4.36
CA LEU A 26 -0.68 6.17 -4.10
C LEU A 26 -1.29 4.92 -3.46
N MET A 27 -2.13 5.10 -2.44
CA MET A 27 -2.80 3.98 -1.76
C MET A 27 -3.77 3.24 -2.69
N ASP A 28 -4.63 3.97 -3.41
CA ASP A 28 -5.61 3.36 -4.32
C ASP A 28 -4.94 2.62 -5.47
N ARG A 29 -3.84 3.15 -6.00
CA ARG A 29 -3.02 2.46 -7.00
C ARG A 29 -2.55 1.10 -6.49
N HIS A 30 -2.12 1.00 -5.24
CA HIS A 30 -1.55 -0.23 -4.66
C HIS A 30 -2.59 -1.17 -4.04
N ARG A 31 -3.82 -0.69 -3.79
CA ARG A 31 -4.92 -1.44 -3.17
C ARG A 31 -5.15 -2.81 -3.80
N GLU A 32 -5.24 -2.88 -5.12
CA GLU A 32 -5.49 -4.14 -5.83
C GLU A 32 -4.31 -5.13 -5.73
N ALA A 33 -3.07 -4.63 -5.68
CA ALA A 33 -1.89 -5.48 -5.50
C ALA A 33 -1.84 -6.06 -4.07
N VAL A 34 -2.10 -5.22 -3.07
CA VAL A 34 -2.21 -5.63 -1.65
C VAL A 34 -3.32 -6.66 -1.48
N ARG A 35 -4.50 -6.42 -2.08
CA ARG A 35 -5.62 -7.36 -2.06
C ARG A 35 -5.25 -8.73 -2.59
N ARG A 36 -4.59 -8.80 -3.75
CA ARG A 36 -4.14 -10.08 -4.32
C ARG A 36 -3.11 -10.77 -3.43
N MET A 37 -2.17 -10.02 -2.85
CA MET A 37 -1.19 -10.56 -1.91
C MET A 37 -1.86 -11.15 -0.67
N VAL A 38 -2.81 -10.43 -0.08
CA VAL A 38 -3.58 -10.85 1.09
C VAL A 38 -4.42 -12.09 0.76
N GLN A 39 -5.10 -12.12 -0.38
CA GLN A 39 -5.88 -13.28 -0.84
C GLN A 39 -5.02 -14.54 -1.05
N MET A 40 -3.78 -14.39 -1.54
CA MET A 40 -2.86 -15.53 -1.68
C MET A 40 -2.35 -16.06 -0.34
N ARG A 41 -2.32 -15.23 0.71
CA ARG A 41 -1.83 -15.61 2.05
C ARG A 41 -2.93 -16.08 3.00
N LEU A 42 -4.16 -15.60 2.80
CA LEU A 42 -5.34 -16.07 3.54
C LEU A 42 -5.65 -17.50 3.12
N ASP A 43 -5.36 -18.45 4.00
CA ASP A 43 -5.78 -19.83 3.83
C ASP A 43 -7.31 -19.90 3.66
N HIS A 44 -7.79 -20.83 2.83
CA HIS A 44 -9.19 -20.90 2.42
C HIS A 44 -10.15 -21.06 3.62
N ALA A 45 -9.66 -21.65 4.72
CA ALA A 45 -10.40 -21.79 5.97
C ALA A 45 -10.56 -20.46 6.75
N VAL A 46 -9.57 -19.56 6.67
CA VAL A 46 -9.58 -18.25 7.34
C VAL A 46 -10.37 -17.23 6.52
N SER A 47 -10.32 -17.33 5.18
CA SER A 47 -11.09 -16.48 4.26
C SER A 47 -12.62 -16.54 4.47
N ARG A 48 -13.15 -17.54 5.19
CA ARG A 48 -14.58 -17.61 5.56
C ARG A 48 -14.95 -16.77 6.79
N ARG A 49 -13.96 -16.37 7.59
CA ARG A 49 -14.17 -15.64 8.85
C ARG A 49 -13.71 -14.19 8.78
N VAL A 50 -12.84 -13.85 7.83
CA VAL A 50 -12.28 -12.51 7.65
C VAL A 50 -12.41 -12.13 6.19
N ASP A 51 -13.03 -10.98 5.91
CA ASP A 51 -13.09 -10.45 4.55
C ASP A 51 -11.70 -9.94 4.15
N ALA A 52 -11.23 -10.33 2.97
CA ALA A 52 -9.92 -9.88 2.49
C ALA A 52 -9.85 -8.35 2.34
N SER A 53 -10.99 -7.68 2.14
CA SER A 53 -11.07 -6.23 2.02
C SER A 53 -10.84 -5.53 3.37
N ASP A 54 -11.25 -6.11 4.48
CA ASP A 54 -11.01 -5.57 5.83
C ASP A 54 -9.51 -5.56 6.12
N VAL A 55 -8.83 -6.68 5.85
CA VAL A 55 -7.37 -6.78 6.00
C VAL A 55 -6.65 -5.79 5.08
N VAL A 56 -7.13 -5.61 3.85
CA VAL A 56 -6.55 -4.62 2.93
C VAL A 56 -6.74 -3.20 3.45
N GLN A 57 -7.89 -2.87 4.03
CA GLN A 57 -8.12 -1.57 4.64
C GLN A 57 -7.15 -1.31 5.80
N ASP A 58 -6.98 -2.29 6.69
CA ASP A 58 -6.06 -2.17 7.83
C ASP A 58 -4.61 -1.98 7.37
N VAL A 59 -4.16 -2.76 6.38
CA VAL A 59 -2.82 -2.64 5.81
C VAL A 59 -2.61 -1.26 5.17
N LEU A 60 -3.59 -0.75 4.41
CA LEU A 60 -3.48 0.58 3.79
C LEU A 60 -3.52 1.69 4.84
N LEU A 61 -4.28 1.52 5.92
CA LEU A 61 -4.32 2.46 7.03
C LEU A 61 -2.97 2.51 7.75
N GLU A 62 -2.39 1.36 8.08
CA GLU A 62 -1.05 1.30 8.68
C GLU A 62 0.01 1.89 7.75
N ALA A 63 -0.06 1.56 6.45
CA ALA A 63 0.82 2.11 5.44
C ALA A 63 0.73 3.65 5.41
N SER A 64 -0.47 4.22 5.41
CA SER A 64 -0.64 5.69 5.41
C SER A 64 -0.02 6.37 6.63
N GLN A 65 -0.10 5.73 7.81
CA GLN A 65 0.49 6.25 9.05
C GLN A 65 2.03 6.20 9.03
N ARG A 66 2.58 5.12 8.45
CA ARG A 66 4.04 4.89 8.40
C ARG A 66 4.70 5.49 7.16
N LEU A 67 3.92 5.96 6.19
CA LEU A 67 4.44 6.48 4.92
C LEU A 67 5.31 7.73 5.10
N ALA A 68 4.95 8.59 6.05
CA ALA A 68 5.78 9.76 6.37
C ALA A 68 7.18 9.38 6.88
N GLU A 69 7.33 8.24 7.56
CA GLU A 69 8.62 7.72 7.98
C GLU A 69 9.36 7.07 6.80
N TYR A 70 8.67 6.28 6.00
CA TYR A 70 9.24 5.65 4.80
C TYR A 70 9.82 6.69 3.83
N ILE A 71 9.12 7.79 3.56
CA ILE A 71 9.58 8.84 2.64
C ILE A 71 10.85 9.52 3.16
N ARG A 72 10.97 9.72 4.48
CA ARG A 72 12.15 10.34 5.08
C ARG A 72 13.41 9.48 4.96
N SER A 73 13.27 8.16 4.90
CA SER A 73 14.40 7.24 4.76
C SER A 73 13.98 5.93 4.08
N PRO A 74 13.85 5.93 2.74
CA PRO A 74 13.40 4.75 2.01
C PRO A 74 14.53 3.71 1.96
N SER A 75 14.37 2.62 2.71
CA SER A 75 15.35 1.52 2.77
C SER A 75 15.19 0.50 1.63
N MET A 76 14.05 0.53 0.93
CA MET A 76 13.72 -0.38 -0.17
C MET A 76 12.62 0.21 -1.07
N PRO A 77 12.40 -0.33 -2.28
CA PRO A 77 11.26 0.02 -3.10
C PRO A 77 9.90 -0.08 -2.38
N PHE A 78 8.99 0.84 -2.69
CA PHE A 78 7.70 0.97 -2.00
C PHE A 78 6.86 -0.31 -1.99
N HIS A 79 6.87 -1.06 -3.10
CA HIS A 79 6.14 -2.32 -3.21
C HIS A 79 6.70 -3.43 -2.30
N LEU A 80 8.00 -3.40 -1.97
CA LEU A 80 8.62 -4.32 -1.02
C LEU A 80 8.34 -3.90 0.42
N TRP A 81 8.25 -2.60 0.67
CA TRP A 81 7.89 -2.06 1.97
C TRP A 81 6.43 -2.35 2.35
N LEU A 82 5.53 -2.44 1.37
CA LEU A 82 4.11 -2.78 1.55
C LEU A 82 3.82 -4.28 1.82
N ARG A 83 4.83 -5.15 1.84
CA ARG A 83 4.69 -6.62 1.82
C ARG A 83 4.48 -7.27 3.19
#